data_AF-A0A7W6GG84-F1
#
_entry.id   AF-A0A7W6GG84-F1
#
_cell.length_a   1.000
_cell.length_b   1.000
_cell.length_c   1.000
_cell.angle_alpha   90.00
_cell.angle_beta   90.00
_cell.angle_gamma   90.00
#
_symmetry.space_group_name_H-M   'P 1'
#
loop_
_entity.id
_entity.type
_entity.pdbx_description
1 polymer ?
#
loop_
_entity_poly.entity_id
_entity_poly.type
_entity_poly.pdbx_seq_one_letter_code
_entity_poly.pdbx_strand_id
1 'polypeptide(L)' 'MISAMNICAWSAAAALALWMLWDMIKTNRAYSEEYLTSSAEGEIIDAEIGEITARQ' A
#
# COMPACT_ATOMS: atom_id res chain seq x y z
N MET A 1 -3.18 -24.44 -25.74
CA MET A 1 -2.13 -23.40 -25.70
C MET A 1 -2.64 -22.10 -25.11
N ILE A 2 -3.73 -21.52 -25.63
CA ILE A 2 -4.32 -20.27 -25.12
C ILE A 2 -4.84 -20.40 -23.68
N SER A 3 -5.44 -21.53 -23.29
CA SER A 3 -5.99 -21.71 -21.94
C SER A 3 -4.93 -21.63 -20.83
N ALA A 4 -3.73 -22.16 -21.05
CA ALA A 4 -2.64 -22.09 -20.07
C ALA A 4 -2.16 -20.64 -19.88
N MET A 5 -1.98 -19.90 -20.98
CA MET A 5 -1.63 -18.48 -20.92
C MET A 5 -2.71 -17.65 -20.23
N ASN A 6 -3.98 -17.96 -20.48
CA ASN A 6 -5.11 -17.28 -19.85
C ASN A 6 -5.13 -17.52 -18.33
N ILE A 7 -4.93 -18.76 -17.88
CA ILE A 7 -4.82 -19.09 -16.45
C ILE A 7 -3.64 -18.33 -15.83
N CYS A 8 -2.46 -18.34 -16.46
CA CYS A 8 -1.31 -17.60 -15.95
C CYS A 8 -1.58 -16.09 -15.85
N ALA A 9 -2.23 -15.48 -16.85
CA ALA A 9 -2.57 -14.06 -16.84
C ALA A 9 -3.55 -13.72 -15.72
N TRP A 10 -4.61 -14.53 -15.54
CA TRP A 10 -5.57 -14.35 -14.44
C TRP A 10 -4.93 -14.56 -13.07
N SER A 11 -4.07 -15.58 -12.92
CA SER A 11 -3.36 -15.81 -11.66
C SER A 11 -2.43 -14.66 -11.31
N ALA A 12 -1.70 -14.11 -12.29
CA ALA A 12 -0.84 -12.95 -12.07
C ALA A 12 -1.64 -11.70 -11.69
N ALA A 13 -2.77 -11.45 -12.38
CA ALA A 13 -3.66 -10.34 -12.06
C ALA A 13 -4.26 -10.47 -10.65
N ALA A 14 -4.73 -11.67 -10.29
CA ALA A 14 -5.26 -11.94 -8.96
C ALA A 14 -4.21 -11.77 -7.86
N ALA A 15 -2.98 -12.25 -8.09
CA ALA A 15 -1.87 -12.07 -7.15
C ALA A 15 -1.54 -10.58 -6.93
N LEU A 16 -1.49 -9.79 -8.02
CA LEU A 16 -1.26 -8.34 -7.93
C LEU A 16 -2.40 -7.62 -7.20
N ALA A 17 -3.65 -7.96 -7.48
CA ALA A 17 -4.79 -7.37 -6.79
C ALA A 17 -4.78 -7.67 -5.28
N LEU A 18 -4.46 -8.91 -4.91
CA LEU A 18 -4.31 -9.29 -3.50
C LEU A 18 -3.15 -8.55 -2.82
N TRP A 19 -2.03 -8.38 -3.53
CA TRP A 19 -0.89 -7.63 -3.01
C TRP A 19 -1.23 -6.16 -2.77
N MET A 20 -1.90 -5.50 -3.71
CA MET A 20 -2.34 -4.11 -3.55
C MET A 20 -3.36 -3.96 -2.41
N LEU A 21 -4.30 -4.90 -2.28
CA LEU A 21 -5.27 -4.88 -1.21
C LEU A 21 -4.61 -5.04 0.17
N TRP A 22 -3.65 -5.96 0.28
CA TRP A 22 -2.85 -6.13 1.49
C TRP A 22 -2.09 -4.86 1.84
N ASP A 23 -1.43 -4.25 0.86
CA ASP A 23 -0.68 -3.01 1.05
C ASP A 23 -1.59 -1.85 1.50
N MET A 24 -2.75 -1.70 0.85
CA MET A 24 -3.76 -0.71 1.24
C MET A 24 -4.21 -0.91 2.70
N ILE A 25 -4.55 -2.13 3.10
CA ILE A 25 -4.99 -2.44 4.47
C ILE A 25 -3.85 -2.16 5.46
N LYS A 26 -2.62 -2.53 5.12
CA LYS A 26 -1.44 -2.27 5.96
C LYS A 26 -1.23 -0.77 6.15
N THR A 27 -1.22 -0.01 5.06
CA THR A 27 -1.01 1.45 5.07
C THR A 27 -2.12 2.16 5.85
N ASN A 28 -3.39 1.78 5.64
CA ASN A 28 -4.52 2.34 6.36
C ASN A 28 -4.50 2.03 7.87
N ARG A 29 -3.80 0.98 8.30
CA ARG A 29 -3.60 0.65 9.72
C ARG A 29 -2.38 1.33 10.33
N ALA A 30 -1.36 1.64 9.52
CA ALA A 30 -0.11 2.23 9.97
C ALA A 30 -0.20 3.76 10.12
N TYR A 31 -1.08 4.41 9.36
CA TYR A 31 -1.18 5.88 9.33
C TYR A 31 -2.61 6.35 9.64
N SER A 32 -2.73 7.52 10.27
CA SER A 32 -4.03 8.15 10.53
C SER A 32 -4.62 8.78 9.27
N GLU A 33 -5.94 8.91 9.20
CA GLU A 33 -6.65 9.54 8.08
C GLU A 33 -6.22 10.99 7.85
N GLU A 34 -5.95 11.72 8.94
CA GLU A 34 -5.41 13.09 8.90
C GLU A 34 -4.03 13.14 8.24
N TYR A 35 -3.15 12.17 8.52
CA TYR A 35 -1.84 12.07 7.86
C TYR A 35 -1.98 11.71 6.38
N LEU A 36 -2.85 10.74 6.04
CA LEU A 36 -3.05 10.28 4.66
C LEU A 36 -3.73 11.31 3.74
N THR A 37 -4.54 12.21 4.31
CA THR A 37 -5.26 13.27 3.57
C THR A 37 -4.64 14.65 3.72
N SER A 38 -3.55 14.75 4.48
CA SER A 38 -2.77 15.98 4.62
C SER A 38 -2.19 16.38 3.27
N SER A 39 -2.50 17.61 2.84
CA SER A 39 -1.89 18.26 1.67
C SER A 39 -0.50 18.82 1.98
N ALA A 40 0.16 18.36 3.06
CA ALA A 40 1.55 18.65 3.35
C ALA A 40 2.47 17.80 2.45
N GLU A 41 2.34 17.98 1.12
CA GLU A 41 3.36 17.53 0.17
C GLU A 41 4.64 18.36 0.43
N GLY A 42 5.48 17.93 1.37
CA GLY A 42 6.88 18.39 1.40
C GLY A 42 7.40 19.11 2.63
N GLU A 43 6.86 18.92 3.82
CA GLU A 43 7.69 19.12 5.02
C GLU A 43 8.32 17.77 5.42
N ILE A 44 9.43 17.45 4.76
CA ILE A 44 10.28 16.25 4.99
C ILE A 44 10.90 16.25 6.41
N ILE A 45 10.51 17.18 7.28
CA ILE A 45 10.96 17.26 8.67
C ILE A 45 10.27 16.17 9.53
N ASP A 46 9.12 15.64 9.12
CA ASP A 46 8.30 14.77 9.97
C ASP A 46 8.27 13.28 9.57
N ALA A 47 8.90 12.90 8.44
CA ALA A 47 8.98 11.50 8.03
C ALA A 47 9.75 10.63 9.05
N GLU A 48 10.78 11.20 9.68
CA GLU A 48 11.56 10.53 10.73
C GLU A 48 10.77 10.43 12.05
N ILE A 49 9.99 11.46 12.42
CA ILE A 49 9.18 11.47 13.66
C ILE A 49 7.93 10.59 13.51
N GLY A 50 7.30 10.57 12.34
CA GLY A 50 6.18 9.70 11.99
C GLY A 50 6.57 8.21 11.98
N GLU A 51 7.77 7.88 11.50
CA GLU A 51 8.27 6.51 11.54
C GLU A 51 8.59 6.03 12.97
N ILE A 52 9.06 6.94 13.84
CA ILE A 52 9.34 6.64 15.26
C ILE A 52 8.04 6.45 16.07
N THR A 53 7.01 7.28 15.81
CA THR A 53 5.72 7.18 16.51
C THR A 53 4.86 6.02 16.03
N ALA A 54 4.93 5.65 14.75
CA ALA A 54 4.21 4.48 14.22
C ALA A 54 4.82 3.12 14.65
N ARG A 55 6.06 3.10 15.17
CA ARG A 55 6.75 1.91 15.69
C ARG A 55 6.62 1.73 17.22
N GLN A 56 6.03 2.67 17.95
CA GLN A 56 5.79 2.55 19.40
C GLN A 56 4.47 1.86 19.72
#